data_AF-A0A815V015-F1
#
_entry.id   AF-A0A815V015-F1
#
_cell.length_a   1.000
_cell.length_b   1.000
_cell.length_c   1.000
_cell.angle_alpha   90.00
_cell.angle_beta   90.00
_cell.angle_gamma   90.00
#
_symmetry.space_group_name_H-M   'P 1'
#
loop_
_entity.id
_entity.type
_entity.pdbx_description
1 polymer ?
#
loop_
_entity_poly.entity_id
_entity_poly.type
_entity_poly.pdbx_seq_one_letter_code
_entity_poly.pdbx_strand_id
1 'polypeptide(L)'
;MPEMYIRPFGLPMIAIYCILSGFAGVYNEWILKKHYSESLHLQNVFLYSYGTILNLFPAIFSSMIKSQTLHLFNLFHGFSFYTWLIVITQALNGLFMSVVIKHSSNIIRLFVISFSLIVTSLLSLFIFHISFNIYFFISFITMTCALSLYYSN
;
A
#
# COMPACT_ATOMS: atom_id res chain seq x y z
N MET A 1 -21.09 -21.39 -1.36
CA MET A 1 -20.50 -20.04 -1.47
C MET A 1 -20.47 -19.47 -0.06
N PRO A 2 -19.31 -19.11 0.52
CA PRO A 2 -19.31 -18.55 1.86
C PRO A 2 -19.99 -17.18 1.81
N GLU A 3 -21.10 -17.02 2.54
CA GLU A 3 -21.79 -15.75 2.66
C GLU A 3 -20.86 -14.72 3.33
N MET A 4 -20.56 -13.63 2.62
CA MET A 4 -19.81 -12.52 3.18
C MET A 4 -20.67 -11.79 4.21
N TYR A 5 -20.57 -12.21 5.48
CA TYR A 5 -21.17 -11.52 6.60
C TYR A 5 -20.40 -10.22 6.86
N ILE A 6 -20.93 -9.09 6.39
CA ILE A 6 -20.41 -7.77 6.77
C ILE A 6 -20.80 -7.58 8.23
N ARG A 7 -19.82 -7.79 9.14
CA ARG A 7 -20.01 -7.45 10.55
C ARG A 7 -20.28 -5.94 10.63
N PRO A 8 -21.31 -5.48 11.34
CA PRO A 8 -21.65 -4.04 11.40
C PRO A 8 -20.50 -3.20 11.97
N PHE A 9 -19.60 -3.81 12.75
CA PHE A 9 -18.38 -3.19 13.26
C PHE A 9 -17.27 -2.99 12.21
N GLY A 10 -17.31 -3.68 11.07
CA GLY A 10 -16.32 -3.52 10.01
C GLY A 10 -16.40 -2.17 9.30
N LEU A 11 -17.62 -1.64 9.12
CA LEU A 11 -17.84 -0.35 8.45
C LEU A 11 -17.15 0.83 9.18
N PRO A 12 -17.32 1.05 10.50
CA PRO A 12 -16.62 2.13 11.20
C PRO A 12 -15.10 1.92 11.23
N MET A 13 -14.61 0.68 11.31
CA MET A 13 -13.18 0.40 11.25
C MET A 13 -12.55 0.79 9.90
N ILE A 14 -13.24 0.49 8.79
CA ILE A 14 -12.79 0.90 7.44
C ILE A 14 -12.81 2.42 7.31
N ALA A 15 -13.84 3.10 7.84
CA ALA A 15 -13.89 4.56 7.81
C ALA A 15 -12.71 5.20 8.54
N ILE A 16 -12.39 4.70 9.75
CA ILE A 16 -11.22 5.14 10.53
C ILE A 16 -9.92 4.87 9.76
N TYR A 17 -9.78 3.68 9.16
CA TYR A 17 -8.62 3.32 8.35
C TYR A 17 -8.44 4.27 7.15
N CYS A 18 -9.51 4.60 6.43
CA CYS A 18 -9.45 5.52 5.29
C CYS A 18 -9.00 6.92 5.70
N ILE A 19 -9.52 7.46 6.81
CA ILE A 19 -9.11 8.77 7.34
C ILE A 19 -7.64 8.75 7.73
N LEU A 20 -7.20 7.74 8.48
CA LEU A 20 -5.82 7.62 8.92
C LEU A 20 -4.85 7.43 7.74
N SER A 21 -5.22 6.62 6.75
CA SER A 21 -4.44 6.42 5.52
C SER A 21 -4.29 7.72 4.73
N GLY A 22 -5.37 8.50 4.61
CA GLY A 22 -5.34 9.81 3.96
C GLY A 22 -4.42 10.79 4.70
N PHE A 23 -4.58 10.89 6.02
CA PHE A 23 -3.74 11.74 6.87
C PHE A 23 -2.26 11.36 6.81
N ALA A 24 -1.95 10.06 6.92
CA ALA A 24 -0.58 9.56 6.81
C ALA A 24 0.05 9.89 5.45
N GLY A 25 -0.72 9.81 4.36
CA GLY A 25 -0.25 10.17 3.03
C GLY A 25 0.11 11.65 2.89
N VAL A 26 -0.74 12.55 3.41
CA VAL A 26 -0.50 14.01 3.40
C VAL A 26 0.63 14.38 4.35
N TYR A 27 0.72 13.75 5.52
CA TYR A 27 1.80 13.97 6.47
C TYR A 27 3.15 13.53 5.89
N ASN A 28 3.18 12.39 5.18
CA ASN A 28 4.37 11.93 4.47
C ASN A 28 4.80 12.92 3.38
N GLU A 29 3.86 13.44 2.60
CA GLU A 29 4.17 14.50 1.63
C GLU A 29 4.74 15.75 2.31
N TRP A 30 4.14 16.18 3.43
CA TRP A 30 4.58 17.34 4.17
C TRP A 30 6.00 17.18 4.72
N ILE A 31 6.35 16.04 5.33
CA ILE A 31 7.70 15.82 5.87
C ILE A 31 8.76 15.78 4.76
N LEU A 32 8.46 15.14 3.62
CA LEU A 32 9.38 15.08 2.48
C LEU A 32 9.64 16.45 1.86
N LYS A 33 8.59 17.29 1.77
CA LYS A 33 8.69 18.64 1.20
C LYS A 33 9.28 19.66 2.17
N LYS A 34 9.05 19.52 3.48
CA LYS A 34 9.61 20.40 4.52
C LYS A 34 11.14 20.37 4.55
N HIS A 35 11.73 19.20 4.33
CA HIS A 35 13.19 19.02 4.31
C HIS A 35 13.69 18.79 2.88
N TYR A 36 13.25 19.58 1.90
CA TYR A 36 13.56 19.34 0.48
C TYR A 36 15.07 19.22 0.18
N SER A 37 15.88 20.04 0.86
CA SER A 37 17.34 20.12 0.73
C SER A 37 18.08 18.86 1.21
N GLU A 38 17.45 18.05 2.05
CA GLU A 38 18.04 16.81 2.56
C GLU A 38 17.91 15.68 1.54
N SER A 39 18.85 14.74 1.57
CA SER A 39 18.82 13.59 0.67
C SER A 39 17.57 12.73 0.94
N LEU A 40 16.88 12.34 -0.14
CA LEU A 40 15.65 11.54 -0.05
C LEU A 40 15.91 10.19 0.66
N HIS A 41 17.08 9.61 0.42
CA HIS A 41 17.48 8.33 1.02
C HIS A 41 17.56 8.42 2.54
N LEU A 42 18.13 9.49 3.10
CA LEU A 42 18.19 9.67 4.55
C LEU A 42 16.80 9.82 5.17
N GLN A 43 15.91 10.61 4.54
CA GLN A 43 14.53 10.76 5.02
C GLN A 43 13.78 9.42 5.00
N ASN A 44 13.94 8.63 3.93
CA ASN A 44 13.37 7.29 3.84
C ASN A 44 13.96 6.34 4.89
N VAL A 45 15.25 6.40 5.18
CA VAL A 45 15.88 5.57 6.23
C VAL A 45 15.27 5.87 7.60
N PHE A 46 15.07 7.13 7.97
CA PHE A 46 14.38 7.48 9.22
C PHE A 46 12.92 7.02 9.21
N LEU A 47 12.18 7.27 8.14
CA LEU A 47 10.78 6.87 8.04
C LEU A 47 10.61 5.34 8.15
N TYR A 48 11.41 4.58 7.42
CA TYR A 48 11.35 3.12 7.42
C TYR A 48 11.90 2.51 8.70
N SER A 49 12.88 3.14 9.38
CA SER A 49 13.37 2.63 10.66
C SER A 49 12.29 2.74 11.74
N TYR A 50 11.62 3.90 11.85
CA TYR A 50 10.46 4.05 12.72
C TYR A 50 9.32 3.10 12.35
N GLY A 51 9.01 2.98 11.06
CA GLY A 51 8.00 2.04 10.57
C GLY A 51 8.32 0.58 10.92
N THR A 52 9.59 0.18 10.82
CA THR A 52 10.04 -1.17 11.18
C THR A 52 9.87 -1.44 12.66
N ILE A 53 10.27 -0.51 13.54
CA ILE A 53 10.13 -0.64 15.00
C ILE A 53 8.64 -0.78 15.37
N LEU A 54 7.78 0.07 14.80
CA LEU A 54 6.34 0.07 15.07
C LEU A 54 5.63 -1.19 14.53
N ASN A 55 6.16 -1.86 13.52
CA ASN A 55 5.61 -3.13 13.02
C ASN A 55 6.16 -4.34 13.79
N LEU A 56 7.44 -4.32 14.17
CA LEU A 56 8.09 -5.40 14.90
C LEU A 56 7.52 -5.56 16.32
N PHE A 57 7.24 -4.45 17.01
CA PHE A 57 6.76 -4.47 18.38
C PHE A 57 5.40 -5.20 18.54
N PRO A 58 4.33 -4.87 17.79
CA PRO A 58 3.08 -5.63 17.82
C PRO A 58 3.25 -7.08 17.36
N ALA A 59 4.15 -7.36 16.40
CA ALA A 59 4.40 -8.72 15.94
C ALA A 59 4.99 -9.60 17.05
N ILE A 60 5.98 -9.09 17.80
CA ILE A 60 6.55 -9.76 18.96
C ILE A 60 5.49 -9.91 20.06
N PHE A 61 4.77 -8.83 20.38
CA PHE A 61 3.76 -8.83 21.44
C PHE A 61 2.62 -9.84 21.16
N SER A 62 2.14 -9.89 19.92
CA SER A 62 1.13 -10.85 19.48
C SER A 62 1.64 -12.29 19.58
N SER A 63 2.91 -12.54 19.23
CA SER A 63 3.53 -13.86 19.38
C SER A 63 3.67 -14.30 20.84
N MET A 64 3.99 -13.38 21.76
CA MET A 64 4.09 -13.66 23.19
C MET A 64 2.73 -14.02 23.81
N ILE A 65 1.65 -13.35 23.39
CA ILE A 65 0.30 -13.66 23.86
C ILE A 65 -0.19 -15.02 23.34
N LYS A 66 0.13 -15.36 22.10
CA LYS A 66 -0.38 -16.56 21.44
C LYS A 66 0.40 -17.84 21.81
N SER A 67 1.66 -17.71 22.21
CA SER A 67 2.53 -18.85 22.54
C SER A 67 2.72 -18.97 24.06
N GLN A 68 2.00 -19.89 24.71
CA GLN A 68 2.25 -20.28 26.11
C GLN A 68 3.58 -21.02 26.31
N THR A 69 4.26 -21.40 25.22
CA THR A 69 5.58 -22.04 25.24
C THR A 69 6.59 -21.14 24.54
N LEU A 70 7.75 -20.96 25.17
CA LEU A 70 8.96 -20.24 24.73
C LEU A 70 9.60 -20.85 23.45
N HIS A 71 8.79 -21.31 22.49
CA HIS A 71 9.32 -21.75 21.22
C HIS A 71 9.79 -20.52 20.44
N LEU A 72 11.08 -20.49 20.13
CA LEU A 72 11.83 -19.41 19.50
C LEU A 72 10.97 -18.68 18.45
N PHE A 73 10.80 -17.36 18.60
CA PHE A 73 10.12 -16.49 17.65
C PHE A 73 10.73 -16.64 16.26
N ASN A 74 10.10 -17.46 15.42
CA ASN A 74 10.67 -17.87 14.14
C ASN A 74 10.04 -17.03 13.02
N LEU A 75 10.44 -15.75 12.93
CA LEU A 75 9.92 -14.76 11.97
C LEU A 75 9.89 -15.24 10.52
N PHE A 76 10.86 -16.07 10.15
CA PHE A 76 11.10 -16.51 8.79
C PHE A 76 10.57 -17.93 8.51
N HIS A 77 9.79 -18.51 9.43
CA HIS A 77 9.24 -19.84 9.23
C HIS A 77 8.25 -19.85 8.07
N GLY A 78 8.47 -20.71 7.08
CA GLY A 78 7.64 -20.81 5.88
C GLY A 78 7.94 -19.78 4.78
N PHE A 79 9.06 -19.03 4.88
CA PHE A 79 9.48 -18.14 3.81
C PHE A 79 9.98 -18.96 2.61
N SER A 80 9.26 -18.85 1.50
CA SER A 80 9.66 -19.44 0.22
C SER A 80 10.45 -18.41 -0.62
N PHE A 81 11.10 -18.86 -1.68
CA PHE A 81 11.75 -17.98 -2.66
C PHE A 81 10.78 -16.91 -3.20
N TYR A 82 9.52 -17.30 -3.44
CA TYR A 82 8.47 -16.37 -3.87
C TYR A 82 8.15 -15.30 -2.83
N THR A 83 8.18 -15.63 -1.53
CA THR A 83 7.95 -14.68 -0.44
C THR A 83 9.04 -13.60 -0.45
N TRP A 84 10.30 -13.99 -0.64
CA TRP A 84 11.41 -13.05 -0.77
C TRP A 84 11.26 -12.13 -1.99
N LEU A 85 10.82 -12.66 -3.13
CA LEU A 85 10.55 -11.87 -4.33
C LEU A 85 9.47 -10.81 -4.06
N ILE A 86 8.37 -11.18 -3.40
CA ILE A 86 7.30 -10.25 -3.03
C ILE A 86 7.83 -9.14 -2.10
N VAL A 87 8.63 -9.50 -1.09
CA VAL A 87 9.22 -8.53 -0.15
C VAL A 87 10.11 -7.53 -0.87
N ILE A 88 11.01 -7.99 -1.76
CA ILE A 88 11.90 -7.12 -2.53
C ILE A 88 11.10 -6.18 -3.44
N THR A 89 10.14 -6.72 -4.20
CA THR A 89 9.29 -5.91 -5.09
C THR A 89 8.48 -4.88 -4.31
N GLN A 90 7.96 -5.25 -3.14
CA GLN A 90 7.20 -4.33 -2.29
C GLN A 90 8.08 -3.23 -1.71
N ALA A 91 9.32 -3.54 -1.31
CA ALA A 91 10.29 -2.55 -0.87
C ALA A 91 10.65 -1.56 -1.98
N LEU A 92 10.88 -2.05 -3.20
CA LEU A 92 11.13 -1.21 -4.37
C LEU A 92 9.93 -0.31 -4.69
N ASN A 93 8.71 -0.85 -4.66
CA ASN A 93 7.49 -0.06 -4.84
C ASN A 93 7.40 1.07 -3.80
N GLY A 94 7.74 0.81 -2.53
CA GLY A 94 7.81 1.84 -1.49
C GLY A 94 8.81 2.96 -1.82
N LEU A 95 10.00 2.59 -2.29
CA LEU A 95 11.03 3.55 -2.70
C LEU A 95 10.58 4.40 -3.88
N PHE A 96 10.02 3.78 -4.93
CA PHE A 96 9.47 4.49 -6.09
C PHE A 96 8.36 5.45 -5.69
N MET A 97 7.44 5.03 -4.83
CA MET A 97 6.35 5.90 -4.36
C MET A 97 6.89 7.09 -3.56
N SER A 98 7.94 6.93 -2.75
CA SER A 98 8.58 8.07 -2.06
C SER A 98 9.17 9.09 -3.05
N VAL A 99 9.79 8.63 -4.14
CA VAL A 99 10.32 9.51 -5.20
C VAL A 99 9.18 10.28 -5.88
N VAL A 100 8.09 9.60 -6.23
CA VAL A 100 6.90 10.22 -6.84
C VAL A 100 6.32 11.29 -5.93
N ILE A 101 6.18 11.02 -4.62
CA ILE A 101 5.66 12.01 -3.67
C ILE A 101 6.59 13.22 -3.54
N LYS A 102 7.92 13.01 -3.51
CA LYS A 102 8.89 14.12 -3.38
C LYS A 102 8.82 15.07 -4.58
N HIS A 103 8.69 14.54 -5.79
CA HIS A 103 8.71 15.35 -7.02
C HIS A 103 7.33 15.82 -7.46
N SER A 104 6.26 15.20 -6.97
CA SER A 104 4.89 15.48 -7.38
C SER A 104 4.02 15.74 -6.15
N SER A 105 2.99 14.93 -5.92
CA SER A 105 2.07 15.05 -4.80
C SER A 105 1.53 13.68 -4.42
N ASN A 106 0.94 13.57 -3.23
CA ASN A 106 0.23 12.38 -2.80
C ASN A 106 -0.99 12.08 -3.71
N ILE A 107 -1.59 13.10 -4.33
CA ILE A 107 -2.71 12.93 -5.26
C ILE A 107 -2.27 12.21 -6.52
N ILE A 108 -1.14 12.62 -7.11
CA ILE A 108 -0.57 11.97 -8.30
C ILE A 108 -0.17 10.52 -7.97
N ARG A 109 0.37 10.26 -6.77
CA ARG A 109 0.61 8.89 -6.30
C ARG A 109 -0.66 8.04 -6.31
N LEU A 110 -1.80 8.57 -5.84
CA LEU A 110 -3.07 7.86 -5.88
C LEU A 110 -3.52 7.54 -7.31
N PHE A 111 -3.36 8.48 -8.24
CA PHE A 111 -3.65 8.21 -9.65
C PHE A 111 -2.76 7.11 -10.25
N VAL A 112 -1.46 7.12 -9.94
CA VAL A 112 -0.51 6.08 -10.39
C VAL A 112 -0.92 4.69 -9.87
N ILE A 113 -1.29 4.59 -8.59
CA ILE A 113 -1.75 3.33 -8.00
C ILE A 113 -3.01 2.83 -8.70
N SER A 114 -4.01 3.69 -8.89
CA SER A 114 -5.26 3.32 -9.55
C SER A 114 -5.04 2.90 -11.02
N PHE A 115 -4.12 3.54 -11.74
CA PHE A 115 -3.77 3.14 -13.10
C PHE A 115 -3.04 1.78 -13.12
N SER A 116 -2.14 1.55 -12.16
CA SER A 116 -1.46 0.27 -11.98
C SER A 116 -2.46 -0.88 -11.74
N LEU A 117 -3.54 -0.65 -11.00
CA LEU A 117 -4.61 -1.64 -10.81
C LEU A 117 -5.32 -1.99 -12.12
N ILE A 118 -5.58 -1.01 -12.98
CA ILE A 118 -6.16 -1.24 -14.32
C ILE A 118 -5.20 -2.09 -15.16
N VAL A 119 -3.92 -1.72 -15.23
CA VAL A 119 -2.90 -2.46 -15.99
C VAL A 119 -2.75 -3.89 -15.46
N THR A 120 -2.73 -4.05 -14.14
CA THR A 120 -2.66 -5.38 -13.50
C THR A 120 -3.89 -6.22 -13.85
N SER A 121 -5.08 -5.61 -13.90
CA SER A 121 -6.30 -6.29 -14.30
C SER A 121 -6.28 -6.71 -15.78
N LEU A 122 -5.75 -5.85 -16.67
CA LEU A 122 -5.54 -6.17 -18.08
C LEU A 122 -4.55 -7.33 -18.25
N LEU A 123 -3.42 -7.26 -17.54
CA LEU A 123 -2.39 -8.30 -17.57
C LEU A 123 -2.94 -9.64 -17.05
N SER A 124 -3.79 -9.59 -16.02
CA SER A 124 -4.46 -10.77 -15.48
C SER A 124 -5.37 -11.44 -16.53
N LEU A 125 -6.08 -10.65 -17.36
CA LEU A 125 -6.83 -11.20 -18.47
C LEU A 125 -5.92 -11.90 -19.50
N PHE A 126 -4.80 -11.27 -19.87
CA PHE A 126 -3.89 -11.88 -20.86
C PHE A 126 -3.23 -13.17 -20.37
N ILE A 127 -2.86 -13.24 -19.09
CA ILE A 127 -2.12 -14.38 -18.53
C ILE A 127 -3.08 -15.50 -18.07
N PHE A 128 -4.19 -15.15 -17.41
CA PHE A 128 -5.09 -16.10 -16.78
C PHE A 128 -6.42 -16.31 -17.54
N HIS A 129 -6.61 -15.63 -18.68
CA HIS A 129 -7.82 -15.71 -19.52
C HIS A 129 -9.12 -15.46 -18.76
N ILE A 130 -9.09 -14.58 -17.75
CA ILE A 130 -10.26 -14.21 -16.93
C ILE A 130 -11.16 -13.26 -17.73
N SER A 131 -12.46 -13.53 -17.79
CA SER A 131 -13.43 -12.68 -18.49
C SER A 131 -13.62 -11.33 -17.79
N PHE A 132 -13.60 -10.22 -18.55
CA PHE A 132 -13.90 -8.89 -18.03
C PHE A 132 -15.38 -8.75 -17.66
N ASN A 133 -15.62 -8.12 -16.51
CA ASN A 133 -16.94 -7.67 -16.11
C ASN A 133 -17.18 -6.23 -16.59
N ILE A 134 -18.44 -5.85 -16.83
CA ILE A 134 -18.84 -4.48 -17.22
C ILE A 134 -18.29 -3.42 -16.24
N TYR A 135 -18.13 -3.79 -14.96
CA TYR A 135 -17.57 -2.92 -13.92
C TYR A 135 -16.13 -2.48 -14.23
N PHE A 136 -15.33 -3.32 -14.92
CA PHE A 136 -13.97 -2.94 -15.32
C PHE A 136 -13.99 -1.76 -16.30
N PHE A 137 -14.87 -1.78 -17.29
CA PHE A 137 -15.01 -0.69 -18.26
C PHE A 137 -15.50 0.60 -17.59
N ILE A 138 -16.42 0.49 -16.62
CA ILE A 138 -16.90 1.65 -15.84
C ILE A 138 -15.74 2.26 -15.03
N SER A 139 -14.94 1.43 -14.36
CA SER A 139 -13.74 1.89 -13.63
C SER A 139 -12.73 2.55 -14.56
N PHE A 140 -12.48 1.99 -15.74
CA PHE A 140 -11.56 2.52 -16.73
C PHE A 140 -11.99 3.90 -17.25
N ILE A 141 -13.25 4.05 -17.63
CA ILE A 141 -13.81 5.31 -18.12
C ILE A 141 -13.76 6.37 -17.01
N THR A 142 -14.24 6.03 -15.81
CA THR A 142 -14.24 6.96 -14.67
C THR A 142 -12.83 7.44 -14.34
N MET A 143 -11.86 6.53 -14.34
CA MET A 143 -10.45 6.86 -14.08
C MET A 143 -9.87 7.79 -15.15
N THR A 144 -10.13 7.52 -16.42
CA THR A 144 -9.66 8.35 -17.53
C THR A 144 -10.27 9.75 -17.48
N CYS A 145 -11.57 9.85 -17.20
CA CYS A 145 -12.25 11.14 -17.01
C CYS A 145 -11.70 11.93 -15.81
N ALA A 146 -11.44 11.26 -14.68
CA ALA A 146 -10.87 11.90 -13.51
C ALA A 146 -9.46 12.45 -13.78
N LEU A 147 -8.63 11.69 -14.51
CA LEU A 147 -7.29 12.12 -14.91
C LEU A 147 -7.33 13.32 -15.86
N SER A 148 -8.22 13.29 -16.87
CA SER A 148 -8.37 14.40 -17.81
C SER A 148 -8.84 15.68 -17.11
N LEU A 149 -9.76 15.57 -16.15
CA LEU A 149 -10.22 16.72 -15.37
C LEU A 149 -9.10 17.28 -14.49
N TYR A 150 -8.30 16.42 -13.86
CA TYR A 150 -7.21 16.84 -12.99
C TYR A 150 -6.10 17.60 -13.74
N TYR A 151 -5.77 17.20 -14.96
CA TYR A 151 -4.76 17.89 -15.79
C TYR A 151 -5.32 19.06 -16.61
N SER A 152 -6.64 19.15 -16.77
CA SER A 152 -7.29 20.25 -17.50
C SER A 152 -7.42 21.55 -16.69
N ASN A 153 -7.03 21.53 -15.41
CA ASN A 153 -7.05 22.66 -14.47
C ASN A 153 -5.63 22.90 -13.94
#